data_AF-A0AAD9WS00-F1
#
_entry.id   AF-A0AAD9WS00-F1
#
_cell.length_a   1.000
_cell.length_b   1.000
_cell.length_c   1.000
_cell.angle_alpha   90.00
_cell.angle_beta   90.00
_cell.angle_gamma   90.00
#
_symmetry.space_group_name_H-M   'P 1'
#
loop_
_entity.id
_entity.type
_entity.pdbx_description
1 polymer ?
#
loop_
_entity_poly.entity_id
_entity_poly.type
_entity_poly.pdbx_seq_one_letter_code
_entity_poly.pdbx_strand_id
1 'polypeptide(L)'
;MRKKHKITHTMSRKGYARLEHEMKEESLDLSSITRVDVWIQGHKNKDGKHLNEATSSTLKSIEEMKSSDNQDNLRQDTLAKNFGPERRGQVRALGFGVTPSQ
;
A
#
# COMPACT_ATOMS: atom_id res chain seq x y z
N MET A 1 9.60 -21.01 0.94
CA MET A 1 9.57 -19.60 1.44
C MET A 1 8.26 -18.86 1.15
N ARG A 2 7.57 -19.06 0.01
CA ARG A 2 6.30 -18.36 -0.31
C ARG A 2 5.07 -18.68 0.57
N LYS A 3 5.05 -19.78 1.35
CA LYS A 3 3.91 -20.15 2.21
C LYS A 3 3.49 -19.05 3.21
N LYS A 4 4.41 -18.17 3.61
CA LYS A 4 4.13 -17.06 4.54
C LYS A 4 3.60 -15.80 3.84
N HIS A 5 3.69 -15.70 2.51
CA HIS A 5 3.28 -14.53 1.73
C HIS A 5 1.85 -14.74 1.23
N LYS A 6 0.87 -14.51 2.10
CA LYS A 6 -0.56 -14.73 1.79
C LYS A 6 -1.19 -13.57 1.00
N ILE A 7 -0.60 -12.38 1.11
CA ILE A 7 -1.09 -11.15 0.48
C ILE A 7 -0.38 -10.97 -0.85
N THR A 8 -1.13 -11.14 -1.93
CA THR A 8 -0.63 -11.09 -3.31
C THR A 8 -0.78 -9.68 -3.89
N HIS A 9 0.27 -9.17 -4.54
CA HIS A 9 0.23 -7.91 -5.30
C HIS A 9 0.00 -8.16 -6.79
N THR A 10 -0.43 -7.14 -7.52
CA THR A 10 -0.82 -7.19 -8.95
C THR A 10 0.11 -6.38 -9.87
N MET A 11 1.07 -5.64 -9.30
CA MET A 11 1.97 -4.73 -10.02
C MET A 11 3.09 -5.36 -10.88
N SER A 12 3.12 -6.69 -11.04
CA SER A 12 4.14 -7.39 -11.82
C SER A 12 5.57 -6.94 -11.45
N ARG A 13 6.40 -6.53 -12.42
CA ARG A 13 7.78 -6.05 -12.23
C ARG A 13 7.90 -4.54 -11.98
N LYS A 14 6.79 -3.81 -11.84
CA LYS A 14 6.78 -2.33 -11.79
C LYS A 14 7.33 -1.79 -10.47
N GLY A 15 6.89 -2.36 -9.35
CA GLY A 15 7.22 -1.88 -8.01
C GLY A 15 6.44 -0.62 -7.59
N TYR A 16 6.51 -0.29 -6.30
CA TYR A 16 5.71 0.79 -5.70
C TYR A 16 6.10 2.20 -6.15
N ALA A 17 7.39 2.52 -6.25
CA ALA A 17 7.84 3.87 -6.64
C ALA A 17 7.36 4.27 -8.05
N ARG A 18 7.35 3.32 -9.00
CA ARG A 18 6.82 3.57 -10.34
C ARG A 18 5.30 3.63 -10.36
N LEU A 19 4.64 2.81 -9.54
CA LEU A 19 3.19 2.86 -9.40
C LEU A 19 2.73 4.22 -8.84
N GLU A 20 3.41 4.72 -7.81
CA GLU A 20 3.16 6.05 -7.24
C GLU A 20 3.34 7.15 -8.29
N HIS A 21 4.41 7.09 -9.09
CA HIS A 21 4.63 8.04 -10.17
C HIS A 21 3.50 8.03 -11.20
N GLU A 22 3.05 6.86 -11.65
CA GLU A 22 1.92 6.76 -12.60
C GLU A 22 0.62 7.30 -12.00
N MET A 23 0.32 6.97 -10.74
CA MET A 23 -0.85 7.51 -10.05
C MET A 23 -0.80 9.04 -9.99
N LYS A 24 0.38 9.61 -9.78
CA LYS A 24 0.62 11.05 -9.74
C LYS A 24 0.43 11.72 -11.10
N GLU A 25 0.84 11.08 -12.18
CA GLU A 25 0.63 11.57 -13.55
C GLU A 25 -0.85 11.50 -13.96
N GLU A 26 -1.59 10.49 -13.48
CA GLU A 26 -3.02 10.33 -13.77
C GLU A 26 -3.93 11.22 -12.91
N SER A 27 -3.42 11.72 -11.78
CA SER A 27 -4.17 12.55 -10.83
C SER A 27 -3.96 14.04 -11.10
N LEU A 28 -5.02 14.84 -10.92
CA LEU A 28 -4.93 16.30 -10.94
C LEU A 28 -4.23 16.84 -9.68
N ASP A 29 -4.34 16.13 -8.56
CA ASP A 29 -3.80 16.53 -7.26
C ASP A 29 -2.70 15.56 -6.80
N LEU A 30 -1.44 15.92 -7.08
CA LEU A 30 -0.25 15.13 -6.73
C LEU A 30 -0.07 14.89 -5.22
N SER A 31 -0.51 15.83 -4.38
CA SER A 31 -0.37 15.75 -2.92
C SER A 31 -1.42 14.84 -2.26
N SER A 32 -2.47 14.49 -2.99
CA SER A 32 -3.56 13.65 -2.47
C SER A 32 -3.19 12.16 -2.39
N ILE A 33 -2.15 11.74 -3.12
CA ILE A 33 -1.79 10.33 -3.24
C ILE A 33 -0.93 9.94 -2.04
N THR A 34 -1.53 9.14 -1.17
CA THR A 34 -0.88 8.62 0.02
C THR A 34 -0.22 7.26 -0.28
N ARG A 35 0.74 6.83 0.53
CA ARG A 35 1.32 5.48 0.39
C ARG A 35 0.28 4.37 0.56
N VAL A 36 -0.80 4.65 1.28
CA VAL A 36 -1.93 3.73 1.46
C VAL A 36 -2.66 3.53 0.14
N ASP A 37 -2.86 4.59 -0.63
CA ASP A 37 -3.46 4.51 -1.97
C ASP A 37 -2.61 3.68 -2.91
N VAL A 38 -1.31 3.94 -2.89
CA VAL A 38 -0.32 3.19 -3.67
C VAL A 38 -0.34 1.71 -3.29
N TRP A 39 -0.50 1.39 -2.01
CA TRP A 39 -0.67 0.02 -1.54
C TRP A 39 -1.97 -0.61 -2.05
N ILE A 40 -3.11 0.06 -1.88
CA ILE A 40 -4.42 -0.41 -2.31
C ILE A 40 -4.39 -0.70 -3.82
N GLN A 41 -3.89 0.23 -4.62
CA GLN A 41 -3.78 0.07 -6.07
C GLN A 41 -2.84 -1.08 -6.45
N GLY A 42 -1.74 -1.25 -5.72
CA GLY A 42 -0.81 -2.35 -5.92
C GLY A 42 -1.36 -3.74 -5.60
N HIS A 43 -2.51 -3.82 -4.92
CA HIS A 43 -3.19 -5.05 -4.52
C HIS A 43 -4.56 -5.23 -5.20
N LYS A 44 -5.03 -4.25 -5.98
CA LYS A 44 -6.20 -4.35 -6.86
C LYS A 44 -5.80 -4.84 -8.26
N ASN A 45 -6.64 -5.68 -8.86
CA ASN A 45 -6.43 -6.09 -10.26
C ASN A 45 -7.06 -5.05 -11.21
N LYS A 46 -6.74 -5.12 -12.51
CA LYS A 46 -7.30 -4.20 -13.54
C LYS A 46 -8.84 -4.21 -13.57
N ASP A 47 -9.44 -5.37 -13.29
CA ASP A 47 -10.89 -5.54 -13.21
C ASP A 47 -11.47 -5.18 -11.83
N GLY A 48 -10.67 -4.63 -10.92
CA GLY A 48 -11.04 -4.36 -9.51
C GLY A 48 -11.17 -5.62 -8.64
N LYS A 49 -10.98 -6.82 -9.20
CA LYS A 49 -11.11 -8.10 -8.48
C LYS A 49 -9.86 -8.41 -7.63
N HIS A 50 -10.07 -9.03 -6.49
CA HIS A 50 -9.01 -9.51 -5.60
C HIS A 50 -8.56 -10.92 -5.98
N LEU A 51 -7.24 -11.15 -5.98
CA LEU A 51 -6.66 -12.44 -6.39
C LEU A 51 -6.79 -13.55 -5.32
N ASN A 52 -6.93 -13.18 -4.04
CA ASN A 52 -6.99 -14.10 -2.93
C ASN A 52 -7.95 -13.55 -1.85
N GLU A 53 -8.60 -14.46 -1.11
CA GLU A 53 -9.49 -14.12 0.01
C GLU A 53 -8.75 -13.34 1.10
N ALA A 54 -7.52 -13.75 1.43
CA ALA A 54 -6.70 -13.03 2.41
C ALA A 54 -6.36 -11.60 1.98
N THR A 55 -6.10 -11.37 0.69
CA THR A 55 -5.88 -10.02 0.14
C THR A 55 -7.18 -9.21 0.18
N SER A 56 -8.31 -9.85 -0.14
CA SER A 56 -9.65 -9.24 -0.09
C SER A 56 -10.00 -8.73 1.31
N SER A 57 -9.83 -9.58 2.33
CA SER A 57 -10.14 -9.20 3.71
C SER A 57 -9.26 -8.04 4.18
N THR A 58 -7.96 -8.07 3.86
CA THR A 58 -7.06 -6.97 4.23
C THR A 58 -7.37 -5.67 3.52
N LEU A 59 -7.72 -5.73 2.22
CA LEU A 59 -8.11 -4.56 1.45
C LEU A 59 -9.35 -3.89 2.03
N LYS A 60 -10.39 -4.68 2.34
CA LYS A 60 -11.61 -4.16 2.95
C LYS A 60 -11.34 -3.47 4.29
N SER A 61 -10.58 -4.10 5.17
CA SER A 61 -10.22 -3.49 6.45
C SER A 61 -9.43 -2.18 6.29
N ILE A 62 -8.52 -2.11 5.31
CA ILE A 62 -7.74 -0.90 5.05
C ILE A 62 -8.62 0.21 4.46
N GLU A 63 -9.51 -0.11 3.52
CA GLU A 63 -10.44 0.86 2.93
C GLU A 63 -11.41 1.43 3.96
N GLU A 64 -11.92 0.59 4.87
CA GLU A 64 -12.79 1.01 5.98
C GLU A 64 -12.06 1.97 6.93
N MET A 65 -10.81 1.67 7.31
CA MET A 65 -10.02 2.52 8.20
C MET A 65 -9.52 3.80 7.52
N LYS A 66 -9.34 3.80 6.19
CA LYS A 66 -8.82 4.96 5.45
C LYS A 66 -9.71 6.19 5.62
N SER A 67 -11.02 6.00 5.73
CA SER A 67 -12.00 7.09 5.82
C SER A 67 -11.87 7.92 7.10
N SER A 68 -11.28 7.38 8.17
CA SER A 68 -11.21 8.03 9.49
C SER A 68 -9.80 8.46 9.91
N ASP A 69 -8.76 7.93 9.26
CA ASP A 69 -7.39 8.05 9.72
C ASP A 69 -6.57 9.10 8.98
N ASN A 70 -5.64 9.71 9.73
CA ASN A 70 -4.67 10.64 9.19
C ASN A 70 -3.54 9.86 8.49
N GLN A 71 -3.50 9.93 7.16
CA GLN A 71 -2.57 9.15 6.33
C GLN A 71 -1.18 9.78 6.24
N ASP A 72 -1.00 10.99 6.75
CA ASP A 72 0.27 11.74 6.65
C ASP A 72 1.34 11.21 7.61
N ASN A 73 0.93 10.52 8.69
CA ASN A 73 1.85 10.00 9.68
C ASN A 73 2.17 8.52 9.45
N LEU A 74 3.41 8.24 9.07
CA LEU A 74 3.94 6.89 8.82
C LEU A 74 3.67 5.87 9.94
N ARG A 75 3.62 6.32 11.21
CA ARG A 75 3.44 5.43 12.37
C ARG A 75 1.97 5.24 12.75
N GLN A 76 1.08 6.07 12.24
CA GLN A 76 -0.33 6.11 12.63
C GLN A 76 -1.28 5.87 11.45
N ASP A 77 -0.76 5.79 10.24
CA ASP A 77 -1.57 5.49 9.07
C ASP A 77 -2.19 4.09 9.14
N THR A 78 -3.15 3.87 8.25
CA THR A 78 -3.93 2.63 8.23
C THR A 78 -3.08 1.39 7.99
N LEU A 79 -2.00 1.50 7.21
CA LEU A 79 -1.07 0.40 7.00
C LEU A 79 -0.31 0.04 8.27
N ALA A 80 0.18 1.02 9.03
CA ALA A 80 0.84 0.76 10.31
C ALA A 80 -0.12 0.19 11.34
N LYS A 81 -1.40 0.59 11.35
CA LYS A 81 -2.42 0.00 12.23
C LYS A 81 -2.78 -1.43 11.84
N ASN A 82 -2.91 -1.71 10.54
CA ASN A 82 -3.29 -3.03 10.05
C ASN A 82 -2.16 -4.06 10.19
N PHE A 83 -0.94 -3.68 9.81
CA PHE A 83 0.22 -4.58 9.76
C PHE A 83 1.19 -4.43 10.92
N GLY A 84 0.94 -3.49 11.83
CA GLY A 84 1.87 -3.08 12.87
C GLY A 84 2.99 -2.15 12.33
N PRO A 85 3.93 -1.74 13.19
CA PRO A 85 5.00 -0.82 12.84
C PRO A 85 5.88 -1.33 11.69
N GLU A 86 6.48 -0.40 10.95
CA GLU A 86 7.43 -0.73 9.88
C GLU A 86 8.67 -1.43 10.44
N ARG A 87 9.24 -2.34 9.65
CA ARG A 87 10.48 -3.03 10.02
C ARG A 87 11.69 -2.14 9.76
N ARG A 88 12.74 -2.30 10.55
CA ARG A 88 14.00 -1.61 10.32
C ARG A 88 14.51 -1.89 8.90
N GLY A 89 14.85 -0.82 8.17
CA GLY A 89 15.43 -0.92 6.83
C GLY A 89 14.43 -1.00 5.67
N GLN A 90 13.12 -0.92 5.93
CA GLN A 90 12.12 -0.89 4.86
C GLN A 90 10.85 -0.15 5.28
N VAL A 91 10.30 0.64 4.37
CA VAL A 91 8.92 1.16 4.45
C VAL A 91 8.05 0.48 3.39
N ARG A 92 6.93 -0.12 3.81
CA ARG A 92 5.93 -0.66 2.88
C ARG A 92 5.35 0.45 1.99
N ALA A 93 5.04 0.08 0.74
CA ALA A 93 4.34 0.90 -0.25
C ALA A 93 5.06 2.15 -0.82
N LEU A 94 6.30 2.46 -0.41
CA LEU A 94 7.05 3.61 -0.94
C LEU A 94 8.12 3.23 -1.99
N GLY A 95 8.66 2.01 -1.92
CA GLY A 95 9.68 1.55 -2.87
C GLY A 95 10.85 0.86 -2.22
N PHE A 96 11.84 0.49 -3.04
CA PHE A 96 13.05 -0.18 -2.56
C PHE A 96 14.01 0.83 -1.92
N GLY A 97 14.64 0.45 -0.81
CA GLY A 97 15.66 1.27 -0.13
C GLY A 97 15.13 2.38 0.76
N VAL A 98 13.81 2.61 0.81
CA VAL A 98 13.20 3.61 1.71
C VAL A 98 13.20 3.08 3.14
N THR A 99 13.79 3.84 4.06
CA THR A 99 13.89 3.49 5.48
C THR A 99 13.23 4.56 6.35
N PRO A 100 12.51 4.17 7.42
CA PRO A 100 12.01 5.15 8.37
C PRO A 100 13.18 5.83 9.10
N SER A 101 13.15 7.17 9.22
CA SER A 101 14.02 7.88 10.15
C SER A 101 13.58 7.58 11.59
N GLN A 102 14.54 7.52 12.51
CA GLN A 102 14.29 7.23 13.93
C GLN A 102 13.68 8.43 14.65
#